data_AF-A0A3D3G3T4-F1
#
_entry.id   AF-A0A3D3G3T4-F1
#
_cell.length_a   1.000
_cell.length_b   1.000
_cell.length_c   1.000
_cell.angle_alpha   90.00
_cell.angle_beta   90.00
_cell.angle_gamma   90.00
#
_symmetry.space_group_name_H-M   'P 1'
#
loop_
_entity.id
_entity.type
_entity.pdbx_description
1 polymer ?
#
loop_
_entity_poly.entity_id
_entity_poly.type
_entity_poly.pdbx_seq_one_letter_code
_entity_poly.pdbx_strand_id
1 'polypeptide(L)'
;GKLVGVDFLGVDEGSFWSGMQSSVQFGHDVVNGIIKSIVFALICTWIAVYQGYACEPTSEGIATSTTRTVVFSSLCVLGFDFVLTAVMFGGV
;
A
#
# COMPACT_ATOMS: atom_id res chain seq x y z
N GLY A 1 6.07 -7.21 15.32
CA GLY A 1 5.16 -7.69 16.38
C GLY A 1 5.84 -8.68 17.30
N LYS A 2 6.30 -9.83 16.78
CA LYS A 2 6.87 -10.94 17.56
C LYS A 2 7.90 -10.52 18.62
N LEU A 3 8.91 -9.74 18.24
CA LEU A 3 9.98 -9.31 19.15
C LEU A 3 9.46 -8.48 20.34
N VAL A 4 8.42 -7.68 20.15
CA VAL A 4 7.80 -6.90 21.25
C VAL A 4 6.80 -7.74 22.05
N GLY A 5 5.95 -8.51 21.38
CA GLY A 5 4.92 -9.30 22.05
C GLY A 5 5.44 -10.50 22.82
N VAL A 6 6.42 -11.21 22.26
CA VAL A 6 6.99 -12.43 22.84
C VAL A 6 8.21 -12.08 23.69
N ASP A 7 9.24 -11.46 23.09
CA ASP A 7 10.54 -11.34 23.76
C ASP A 7 10.55 -10.27 24.86
N PHE A 8 9.77 -9.20 24.72
CA PHE A 8 9.66 -8.14 25.74
C PHE A 8 8.48 -8.32 26.71
N LEU A 9 7.32 -8.78 26.24
CA LEU A 9 6.09 -8.90 27.04
C LEU A 9 5.83 -10.32 27.57
N GLY A 10 6.62 -11.31 27.18
CA GLY A 10 6.55 -12.68 27.71
C GLY A 10 5.32 -13.47 27.27
N VAL A 11 4.70 -13.12 26.14
CA VAL A 11 3.60 -13.91 25.57
C VAL A 11 4.14 -15.22 25.01
N ASP A 12 3.41 -16.32 25.20
CA ASP A 12 3.77 -17.64 24.67
C ASP A 12 3.89 -17.63 23.14
N GLU A 13 5.05 -18.09 22.64
CA GLU A 13 5.33 -18.16 21.20
C GLU A 13 4.33 -19.05 20.47
N GLY A 14 3.98 -20.20 21.05
CA GLY A 14 3.06 -21.16 20.45
C GLY A 14 1.69 -20.54 20.22
N SER A 15 1.16 -19.87 21.24
CA SER A 15 -0.11 -19.12 21.17
C SER A 15 -0.06 -17.97 20.16
N PHE A 16 1.05 -17.22 20.10
CA PHE A 16 1.23 -16.11 19.15
C PHE A 16 1.16 -16.58 17.70
N TRP A 17 1.90 -17.65 17.35
CA TRP A 17 1.91 -18.19 16.00
C TRP A 17 0.63 -18.96 15.65
N SER A 18 0.08 -19.73 16.59
CA SER A 18 -1.17 -20.48 16.38
C SER A 18 -2.36 -19.54 16.19
N GLY A 19 -2.45 -18.45 16.94
CA GLY A 19 -3.49 -17.43 16.77
C GLY A 19 -3.40 -16.71 15.43
N MET A 20 -2.18 -16.41 14.97
CA MET A 20 -1.95 -15.81 13.65
C MET A 20 -2.34 -16.75 12.51
N GLN A 21 -1.96 -18.03 12.57
CA GLN A 21 -2.33 -19.02 11.55
C GLN A 21 -3.84 -19.30 11.51
N SER A 22 -4.52 -19.29 12.67
CA SER A 22 -5.96 -19.49 12.72
C SER A 22 -6.77 -18.29 12.23
N SER A 23 -6.21 -17.08 12.32
CA SER A 23 -6.93 -15.84 11.99
C SER A 23 -6.67 -15.36 10.56
N VAL A 24 -5.49 -15.66 10.01
CA VAL A 24 -5.08 -15.22 8.67
C VAL A 24 -5.45 -16.28 7.64
N GLN A 25 -6.32 -15.91 6.70
CA GLN A 25 -6.66 -16.75 5.56
C GLN A 25 -5.77 -16.39 4.37
N PHE A 26 -5.04 -17.38 3.84
CA PHE A 26 -4.12 -17.12 2.73
C PHE A 26 -4.83 -16.57 1.48
N GLY A 27 -6.00 -17.11 1.14
CA GLY A 27 -6.77 -16.64 -0.01
C GLY A 27 -7.36 -15.23 0.18
N HIS A 28 -7.92 -14.94 1.35
CA HIS A 28 -8.62 -13.69 1.58
C HIS A 28 -7.72 -12.54 2.04
N ASP A 29 -6.61 -12.81 2.74
CA ASP A 29 -5.79 -11.75 3.32
C ASP A 29 -4.51 -11.52 2.49
N VAL A 30 -3.86 -12.60 2.04
CA VAL A 30 -2.58 -12.49 1.31
C VAL A 30 -2.81 -12.10 -0.15
N VAL A 31 -3.72 -12.78 -0.87
CA VAL A 31 -3.99 -12.48 -2.29
C VAL A 31 -4.56 -11.07 -2.46
N ASN A 32 -5.47 -10.69 -1.57
CA ASN A 32 -6.03 -9.35 -1.50
C ASN A 32 -4.96 -8.28 -1.30
N GLY A 33 -3.98 -8.51 -0.42
CA GLY A 33 -2.81 -7.63 -0.27
C GLY A 33 -1.97 -7.51 -1.54
N ILE A 34 -1.74 -8.63 -2.24
CA ILE A 34 -0.99 -8.66 -3.51
C ILE A 34 -1.72 -7.84 -4.59
N ILE A 35 -3.02 -8.09 -4.80
CA ILE A 35 -3.83 -7.35 -5.78
C ILE A 35 -3.76 -5.84 -5.49
N LYS A 36 -3.92 -5.45 -4.22
CA LYS A 36 -3.84 -4.05 -3.81
C LYS A 36 -2.48 -3.41 -4.16
N SER A 37 -1.39 -4.13 -3.89
CA SER A 37 -0.03 -3.65 -4.20
C SER A 37 0.24 -3.46 -5.69
N ILE A 38 -0.31 -4.34 -6.55
CA ILE A 38 -0.18 -4.23 -8.01
C ILE A 38 -0.93 -2.99 -8.52
N VAL A 39 -2.13 -2.75 -8.01
CA VAL A 39 -2.92 -1.55 -8.36
C VAL A 39 -2.18 -0.28 -7.95
N PHE A 40 -1.62 -0.23 -6.74
CA PHE A 40 -0.82 0.91 -6.29
C PHE A 40 0.43 1.12 -7.14
N ALA A 41 1.13 0.05 -7.49
CA ALA A 41 2.30 0.14 -8.37
C ALA A 41 1.94 0.74 -9.73
N LEU A 42 0.86 0.28 -10.36
CA LEU A 42 0.40 0.79 -11.66
C LEU A 42 0.03 2.27 -11.60
N ILE A 43 -0.70 2.69 -10.57
CA ILE A 43 -1.09 4.10 -10.37
C ILE A 43 0.15 4.98 -10.19
N CYS A 44 1.06 4.61 -9.28
CA CYS A 44 2.28 5.38 -9.01
C CYS A 44 3.15 5.50 -10.26
N THR A 45 3.38 4.41 -10.98
CA THR A 45 4.21 4.41 -12.20
C THR A 45 3.57 5.24 -13.31
N TRP A 46 2.25 5.13 -13.52
CA TRP A 46 1.57 5.93 -14.53
C TRP A 46 1.73 7.43 -14.24
N ILE A 47 1.43 7.86 -12.99
CA ILE A 47 1.53 9.26 -12.60
C ILE A 47 2.96 9.77 -12.80
N ALA A 48 3.98 8.99 -12.38
CA ALA A 48 5.38 9.37 -12.54
C ALA A 48 5.79 9.52 -14.01
N VAL A 49 5.40 8.57 -14.88
CA VAL A 49 5.73 8.62 -16.31
C VAL A 49 5.02 9.79 -16.99
N TYR A 50 3.75 10.02 -16.68
CA TYR A 50 2.98 11.13 -17.26
C TYR A 50 3.58 12.48 -16.86
N GLN A 51 3.91 12.66 -15.58
CA GLN A 51 4.45 13.93 -15.10
C GLN A 51 5.87 14.20 -15.58
N GLY A 52 6.66 13.15 -15.83
CA GLY A 52 7.97 13.26 -16.47
C GLY A 52 7.87 13.60 -17.96
N TYR A 53 6.92 12.99 -18.68
CA TYR A 53 6.74 13.21 -20.12
C TYR A 53 6.16 14.60 -20.45
N ALA A 54 5.17 15.05 -19.68
CA ALA A 54 4.48 16.32 -19.90
C ALA A 54 5.12 17.52 -19.16
N CYS A 55 6.36 17.38 -18.67
CA CYS A 55 7.03 18.48 -17.97
C CYS A 55 7.52 19.57 -18.93
N GLU A 56 7.54 20.81 -18.46
CA GLU A 56 8.23 21.87 -19.19
C GLU A 56 9.75 21.61 -19.14
N PRO A 57 10.47 21.77 -20.26
CA PRO A 57 11.91 21.51 -20.35
C PRO A 57 12.73 22.66 -19.74
N THR A 58 12.42 23.01 -18.49
CA THR A 58 13.10 24.01 -17.67
C THR A 58 13.48 23.40 -16.33
N SER A 59 14.58 23.84 -15.72
CA SER A 59 15.04 23.30 -14.43
C SER A 59 13.99 23.45 -13.32
N GLU A 60 13.27 24.58 -13.30
CA GLU A 60 12.19 24.85 -12.36
C GLU A 60 10.94 23.98 -12.64
N GLY A 61 10.64 23.74 -13.93
CA GLY A 61 9.55 22.85 -14.36
C GLY A 61 9.75 21.40 -13.92
N ILE A 62 10.98 20.90 -13.94
CA ILE A 62 11.33 19.54 -13.47
C ILE A 62 11.14 19.42 -11.95
N ALA A 63 11.61 20.40 -11.17
CA ALA A 63 11.43 20.42 -9.71
C ALA A 63 9.95 20.48 -9.31
N THR A 64 9.17 21.31 -10.01
CA THR A 64 7.72 21.43 -9.80
C THR A 64 6.99 20.14 -10.16
N SER A 65 7.35 19.49 -11.27
CA SER A 65 6.75 18.23 -11.73
C SER A 65 7.02 17.07 -10.77
N THR A 66 8.21 17.02 -10.17
CA THR A 66 8.55 16.00 -9.16
C THR A 66 7.69 16.15 -7.91
N THR A 67 7.50 17.39 -7.44
CA THR A 67 6.64 17.69 -6.28
C THR A 67 5.18 17.33 -6.57
N ARG A 68 4.67 17.67 -7.75
CA ARG A 68 3.32 17.29 -8.19
C ARG A 68 3.12 15.78 -8.24
N THR A 69 4.12 15.05 -8.74
CA THR A 69 4.09 13.57 -8.81
C THR A 69 3.86 12.95 -7.44
N VAL A 70 4.59 13.38 -6.41
CA VAL A 70 4.46 12.83 -5.06
C VAL A 70 3.08 13.14 -4.46
N VAL A 71 2.57 14.36 -4.64
CA VAL A 71 1.27 14.77 -4.12
C VAL A 71 0.14 13.99 -4.79
N PHE A 72 0.13 13.92 -6.12
CA PHE A 72 -0.90 13.17 -6.85
C PHE A 72 -0.82 11.67 -6.57
N SER A 73 0.38 11.09 -6.56
CA SER A 73 0.56 9.68 -6.24
C SER A 73 0.05 9.35 -4.84
N SER A 74 0.32 10.20 -3.85
CA SER A 74 -0.12 9.98 -2.46
C SER A 74 -1.65 10.07 -2.32
N LEU A 75 -2.27 11.07 -2.96
CA LEU A 75 -3.73 11.23 -2.96
C LEU A 75 -4.43 10.07 -3.67
N CYS A 76 -3.91 9.64 -4.82
CA CYS A 76 -4.48 8.52 -5.56
C CYS A 76 -4.33 7.20 -4.80
N VAL A 77 -3.18 6.93 -4.18
CA VAL A 77 -2.99 5.72 -3.37
C VAL A 77 -3.96 5.70 -2.19
N LEU A 78 -4.10 6.81 -1.45
CA LEU A 78 -5.05 6.88 -0.32
C LEU A 78 -6.52 6.74 -0.78
N GLY A 79 -6.89 7.37 -1.90
CA GLY A 79 -8.24 7.26 -2.46
C GLY A 79 -8.57 5.85 -2.93
N PHE A 80 -7.66 5.21 -3.66
CA PHE A 80 -7.83 3.81 -4.08
C PHE A 80 -7.76 2.84 -2.91
N ASP A 81 -6.97 3.14 -1.86
CA ASP A 81 -6.95 2.35 -0.65
C ASP A 81 -8.32 2.27 0.01
N PHE A 82 -9.03 3.41 0.12
CA PHE A 82 -10.40 3.44 0.61
C PHE A 82 -11.35 2.60 -0.24
N VAL A 83 -11.33 2.78 -1.56
CA VAL A 83 -12.22 2.06 -2.49
C VAL A 83 -11.95 0.55 -2.46
N LEU A 84 -10.68 0.14 -2.52
CA LEU A 84 -10.31 -1.27 -2.51
C LEU A 84 -10.64 -1.91 -1.16
N THR A 85 -10.39 -1.24 -0.05
CA THR A 85 -10.77 -1.74 1.28
C THR A 85 -12.29 -1.89 1.39
N ALA A 86 -13.05 -0.91 0.89
CA ALA A 86 -14.51 -0.98 0.88
C ALA A 86 -15.03 -2.15 0.04
N VAL A 87 -14.41 -2.49 -1.10
CA VAL A 87 -14.84 -3.62 -1.94
C VAL A 87 -14.39 -4.97 -1.39
N MET A 88 -13.21 -5.04 -0.78
CA MET A 88 -12.61 -6.30 -0.31
C MET A 88 -13.14 -6.74 1.05
N PHE A 89 -13.50 -5.79 1.92
CA PHE A 89 -14.00 -6.06 3.27
C PHE A 89 -15.45 -5.59 3.49
N GLY A 90 -15.94 -4.65 2.68
CA GLY A 90 -17.35 -4.30 2.63
C GLY A 90 -18.02 -5.11 1.53
N GLY A 91 -18.91 -6.03 1.90
CA GLY A 91 -19.70 -6.76 0.92
C GLY A 91 -20.48 -5.81 0.01
N VAL A 92 -20.40 -6.06 -1.30
CA VAL A 92 -21.55 -5.89 -2.18
C VAL A 92 -22.32 -7.20 -2.17
#